data_AF-A0A0Q0AZ96-F1
#
_entry.id   AF-A0A0Q0AZ96-F1
#
_cell.length_a   1.000
_cell.length_b   1.000
_cell.length_c   1.000
_cell.angle_alpha   90.00
_cell.angle_beta   90.00
_cell.angle_gamma   90.00
#
_symmetry.space_group_name_H-M   'P 1'
#
loop_
_entity.id
_entity.type
_entity.pdbx_description
1 polymer ?
#
loop_
_entity_poly.entity_id
_entity_poly.type
_entity_poly.pdbx_seq_one_letter_code
_entity_poly.pdbx_strand_id
1 'polypeptide(L)' 'MTILVIAEHDNATVAPATLNTVAAAQKIGGDIHLLGAGSG' A
#
# COMPACT_ATOMS: atom_id res chain seq x y z
N MET A 1 12.41 -6.36 -9.73
CA MET A 1 11.73 -5.06 -9.88
C MET A 1 11.01 -4.80 -8.58
N THR A 2 11.12 -3.60 -8.02
CA THR A 2 10.64 -3.29 -6.66
C THR A 2 9.52 -2.26 -6.75
N ILE A 3 8.40 -2.52 -6.09
CA ILE A 3 7.20 -1.69 -6.08
C ILE A 3 7.01 -1.12 -4.68
N LEU A 4 6.90 0.20 -4.56
CA LEU A 4 6.53 0.86 -3.32
C LEU A 4 5.06 1.30 -3.39
N VAL A 5 4.24 0.78 -2.49
CA VAL A 5 2.86 1.19 -2.29
C VAL A 5 2.78 2.06 -1.04
N ILE A 6 2.26 3.27 -1.18
CA ILE A 6 1.97 4.13 -0.04
C ILE A 6 0.55 3.82 0.45
N ALA A 7 0.44 3.39 1.71
CA ALA A 7 -0.82 3.05 2.33
C ALA A 7 -1.51 4.31 2.85
N GLU A 8 -2.65 4.66 2.26
CA GLU A 8 -3.55 5.66 2.80
C GLU A 8 -4.26 5.10 4.04
N HIS A 9 -4.29 5.86 5.13
CA HIS A 9 -4.96 5.51 6.37
C HIS A 9 -5.39 6.75 7.16
N ASP A 10 -6.31 6.58 8.11
CA ASP A 10 -6.83 7.63 9.00
C ASP A 10 -6.35 7.50 10.46
N ASN A 11 -5.21 6.84 10.67
CA ASN A 11 -4.62 6.48 11.98
C ASN A 11 -5.41 5.42 12.77
N ALA A 12 -6.58 5.00 12.29
CA ALA A 12 -7.32 3.87 12.83
C ALA A 12 -7.38 2.71 11.83
N THR A 13 -7.57 3.01 10.55
CA THR A 13 -7.84 2.04 9.50
C THR A 13 -7.15 2.41 8.18
N VAL A 14 -6.83 1.39 7.39
CA VAL A 14 -6.28 1.55 6.03
C VAL A 14 -7.43 1.70 5.04
N ALA A 15 -7.32 2.68 4.16
CA ALA A 15 -8.35 2.93 3.15
C ALA A 15 -8.49 1.74 2.17
N PRO A 16 -9.72 1.40 1.74
CA PRO A 16 -9.94 0.33 0.75
C PRO A 16 -9.20 0.55 -0.58
N ALA A 17 -8.91 1.81 -0.93
CA ALA A 17 -8.13 2.15 -2.12
C ALA A 17 -6.72 1.53 -2.08
N THR A 18 -6.08 1.48 -0.91
CA THR A 18 -4.76 0.86 -0.72
C THR A 18 -4.79 -0.62 -1.13
N LEU A 19 -5.87 -1.35 -0.80
CA LEU A 19 -6.00 -2.77 -1.16
C LEU A 19 -6.05 -2.99 -2.67
N ASN A 20 -6.75 -2.12 -3.40
CA ASN A 20 -6.79 -2.15 -4.86
C ASN A 20 -5.39 -1.90 -5.46
N THR A 21 -4.65 -0.95 -4.90
CA THR A 21 -3.28 -0.63 -5.32
C THR A 21 -2.34 -1.82 -5.08
N VAL A 22 -2.48 -2.52 -3.96
CA VAL A 22 -1.70 -3.75 -3.69
C VAL A 22 -2.05 -4.86 -4.67
N ALA A 23 -3.33 -5.08 -4.97
CA ALA A 23 -3.76 -6.08 -5.94
C ALA A 23 -3.23 -5.77 -7.35
N ALA A 24 -3.15 -4.49 -7.73
CA ALA A 24 -2.52 -4.07 -8.98
C ALA A 24 -1.00 -4.33 -8.97
N ALA A 25 -0.31 -3.99 -7.88
CA ALA A 25 1.12 -4.25 -7.70
C ALA A 25 1.45 -5.75 -7.80
N GLN A 26 0.61 -6.61 -7.23
CA GLN A 26 0.75 -8.07 -7.35
C GLN A 26 0.68 -8.55 -8.80
N LYS A 27 -0.20 -7.95 -9.62
CA LYS A 27 -0.31 -8.29 -11.05
C LYS A 27 0.88 -7.79 -11.88
N ILE A 28 1.49 -6.66 -11.49
CA ILE A 28 2.71 -6.15 -12.13
C ILE A 28 3.88 -7.11 -11.87
N GLY A 29 3.91 -7.73 -10.69
CA GLY A 29 4.95 -8.66 -10.28
C GLY A 29 6.22 -7.95 -9.77
N GLY A 30 7.01 -8.68 -9.00
CA GLY A 30 8.16 -8.14 -8.26
C GLY A 30 7.88 -7.97 -6.77
N ASP A 31 8.87 -7.45 -6.04
CA ASP A 31 8.78 -7.30 -4.59
C ASP A 31 7.95 -6.07 -4.23
N ILE A 32 6.99 -6.22 -3.32
CA ILE A 32 6.09 -5.15 -2.91
C ILE A 32 6.45 -4.71 -1.50
N HIS A 33 6.81 -3.44 -1.36
CA HIS A 33 6.97 -2.77 -0.07
C HIS A 33 5.74 -1.90 0.19
N LEU A 34 5.18 -1.96 1.39
CA LEU A 34 4.14 -1.03 1.85
C LEU A 34 4.73 -0.05 2.86
N LEU A 35 4.49 1.24 2.63
CA LEU A 35 4.80 2.30 3.59
C LEU A 35 3.49 2.95 4.06
N GLY A 36 3.19 2.84 5.35
CA GLY A 36 2.21 3.68 6.04
C GLY A 36 2.95 4.73 6.87
N ALA A 37 2.53 5.99 6.78
CA ALA A 37 3.12 7.10 7.52
C ALA A 37 2.03 7.78 8.36
N GLY A 38 2.19 7.73 9.68
CA GLY A 38 1.26 8.32 10.63
C GLY A 38 1.99 8.84 11.86
N SER A 39 1.35 9.78 12.55
CA SER A 39 1.76 10.28 13.86
C SER A 39 0.63 10.06 14.85
N GLY A 40 0.95 9.46 16.00
CA GLY A 40 0.05 9.38 17.15
C GLY A 40 0.27 10.57 18.08
#